data_AF-Q2SB29-F1
#
_entry.id   AF-Q2SB29-F1
#
_cell.length_a   1.000
_cell.length_b   1.000
_cell.length_c   1.000
_cell.angle_alpha   90.00
_cell.angle_beta   90.00
_cell.angle_gamma   90.00
#
_symmetry.space_group_name_H-M   'P 1'
#
loop_
_entity.id
_entity.type
_entity.pdbx_description
1 polymer ?
#
loop_
_entity_poly.entity_id
_entity_poly.type
_entity_poly.pdbx_seq_one_letter_code
_entity_poly.pdbx_strand_id
1 'polypeptide(L)'
;MLMAFVGVFLAAEVSFSGASFEALQGMGLALGAAFFYALATIFTRQAPGVSPAAMAAAQLGFCLPLLGAWLLWNGADWSQVDWKYVGLLGGLNSIAQYVLLYFAISHLTLERLSILSFLYPITTLLVDMLFYDMELSAAQTVGIALILLANTAILRRKPQPDKGARAGSPTGRQAIAE
;
A
#
# COMPACT_ATOMS: atom_id res chain seq x y z
N MET A 1 -8.91 13.79 1.09
CA MET A 1 -7.98 13.31 0.06
C MET A 1 -6.92 14.34 -0.29
N LEU A 2 -7.26 15.50 -0.87
CA LEU A 2 -6.28 16.56 -1.17
C LEU A 2 -5.44 16.99 0.05
N MET A 3 -6.07 17.27 1.20
CA MET A 3 -5.33 17.62 2.43
C MET A 3 -4.39 16.51 2.90
N ALA A 4 -4.80 15.24 2.81
CA ALA A 4 -3.97 14.11 3.20
C ALA A 4 -2.80 13.91 2.23
N PHE A 5 -3.03 14.11 0.93
CA PHE A 5 -1.98 14.08 -0.10
C PHE A 5 -0.93 15.17 0.14
N VAL A 6 -1.35 16.39 0.44
CA VAL A 6 -0.44 17.49 0.82
C VAL A 6 0.33 17.15 2.11
N GLY A 7 -0.34 16.56 3.10
CA GLY A 7 0.29 16.12 4.34
C GLY A 7 1.39 15.07 4.12
N VAL A 8 1.15 14.10 3.23
CA VAL A 8 2.16 13.09 2.84
C VAL A 8 3.35 13.75 2.14
N PHE A 9 3.11 14.70 1.23
CA PHE A 9 4.19 15.42 0.55
C PHE A 9 5.10 16.18 1.53
N LEU A 10 4.51 16.80 2.56
CA LEU A 10 5.27 17.50 3.61
C LEU A 10 6.01 16.52 4.52
N ALA A 11 5.40 15.40 4.87
CA ALA A 11 6.02 14.35 5.68
C ALA A 11 7.19 13.67 4.97
N ALA A 12 7.18 13.63 3.63
CA ALA A 12 8.24 13.03 2.82
C ALA A 12 9.51 13.90 2.71
N GLU A 13 9.52 15.13 3.26
CA GLU A 13 10.66 16.07 3.21
C GLU A 13 11.34 16.14 1.84
N VAL A 14 10.55 16.39 0.80
CA VAL A 14 11.09 16.49 -0.56
C VAL A 14 12.03 17.69 -0.65
N SER A 15 13.33 17.44 -0.53
CA SER A 15 14.38 18.43 -0.67
C SER A 15 14.72 18.60 -2.14
N PHE A 16 14.57 19.83 -2.66
CA PHE A 16 15.01 20.22 -4.01
C PHE A 16 16.43 20.78 -4.02
N SER A 17 17.11 20.78 -2.88
CA SER A 17 18.46 21.32 -2.71
C SER A 17 19.49 20.30 -3.20
N GLY A 18 19.79 20.32 -4.50
CA GLY A 18 20.87 19.51 -5.09
C GLY A 18 20.41 18.70 -6.30
N ALA A 19 19.81 19.36 -7.30
CA ALA A 19 19.46 18.72 -8.56
C ALA A 19 20.73 18.25 -9.30
N SER A 20 21.16 17.03 -9.01
CA SER A 20 22.23 16.32 -9.72
C SER A 20 21.64 15.46 -10.84
N PHE A 21 22.48 15.05 -11.79
CA PHE A 21 22.09 14.09 -12.82
C PHE A 21 21.61 12.76 -12.20
N GLU A 22 22.21 12.35 -11.09
CA GLU A 22 21.83 11.17 -10.31
C GLU A 22 20.44 11.32 -9.69
N ALA A 23 20.11 12.50 -9.14
CA ALA A 23 18.77 12.79 -8.63
C ALA A 23 17.71 12.72 -9.74
N LEU A 24 18.03 13.22 -10.94
CA LEU A 24 17.14 13.14 -12.09
C LEU A 24 16.94 11.69 -12.57
N GLN A 25 18.02 10.90 -12.60
CA GLN A 25 17.96 9.47 -12.93
C GLN A 25 17.13 8.70 -11.91
N GLY A 26 17.32 8.95 -10.61
CA GLY A 26 16.52 8.37 -9.54
C GLY A 26 15.05 8.73 -9.65
N MET A 27 14.72 9.98 -9.99
CA MET A 27 13.36 10.43 -10.21
C MET A 27 12.73 9.75 -11.43
N GLY A 28 13.48 9.58 -12.52
CA GLY A 28 13.06 8.81 -13.69
C GLY A 28 12.77 7.33 -13.36
N LEU A 29 13.63 6.68 -12.57
CA LEU A 29 13.42 5.31 -12.11
C LEU A 29 12.21 5.19 -11.18
N ALA A 30 12.02 6.14 -10.25
CA ALA A 30 10.87 6.15 -9.35
C ALA A 30 9.54 6.33 -10.11
N LEU A 31 9.50 7.22 -11.10
CA LEU A 31 8.34 7.39 -11.98
C LEU A 31 8.07 6.14 -12.81
N GLY A 32 9.11 5.50 -13.34
CA GLY A 32 9.00 4.22 -14.04
C GLY A 32 8.41 3.13 -13.13
N ALA A 33 8.93 2.98 -11.91
CA ALA A 33 8.43 2.04 -10.92
C ALA A 33 6.96 2.30 -10.56
N ALA A 34 6.58 3.56 -10.33
CA ALA A 34 5.21 3.95 -10.05
C ALA A 34 4.26 3.63 -11.21
N PHE A 35 4.69 3.85 -12.46
CA PHE A 35 3.92 3.50 -13.66
C PHE A 35 3.68 1.99 -13.76
N PHE A 36 4.73 1.17 -13.61
CA PHE A 36 4.58 -0.30 -13.61
C PHE A 36 3.72 -0.81 -12.47
N TYR A 37 3.83 -0.22 -11.27
CA TYR A 37 2.98 -0.56 -10.13
C TYR A 37 1.50 -0.22 -10.39
N ALA A 38 1.21 0.93 -10.98
CA ALA A 38 -0.14 1.31 -11.38
C ALA A 38 -0.71 0.32 -12.41
N LEU A 39 0.09 -0.07 -13.39
CA LEU A 39 -0.31 -1.06 -14.40
C LEU A 39 -0.57 -2.44 -13.77
N ALA A 40 0.32 -2.90 -12.88
CA ALA A 40 0.13 -4.14 -12.12
C ALA A 40 -1.16 -4.11 -11.29
N THR A 41 -1.48 -2.96 -10.67
CA THR A 41 -2.72 -2.76 -9.91
C THR A 41 -3.95 -2.84 -10.81
N ILE A 42 -3.90 -2.23 -12.00
CA ILE A 42 -5.00 -2.29 -12.99
C ILE A 42 -5.22 -3.74 -13.44
N PHE A 43 -4.16 -4.46 -13.81
CA PHE A 43 -4.28 -5.87 -14.22
C PHE A 43 -4.79 -6.76 -13.10
N THR A 44 -4.32 -6.54 -11.87
CA THR A 44 -4.81 -7.26 -10.69
C THR A 44 -6.31 -7.05 -10.48
N ARG A 45 -6.82 -5.83 -10.71
CA ARG A 45 -8.25 -5.53 -10.62
C ARG A 45 -9.08 -6.12 -11.77
N GLN A 46 -8.46 -6.37 -12.93
CA GLN A 46 -9.11 -6.94 -14.11
C GLN A 46 -9.19 -8.48 -14.10
N ALA A 47 -8.67 -9.14 -13.07
CA ALA A 47 -8.77 -10.59 -12.88
C ALA A 47 -9.75 -10.98 -11.74
N PRO A 48 -11.03 -10.56 -11.78
CA PRO A 48 -11.99 -10.93 -10.73
C PRO A 48 -12.22 -12.44 -10.75
N GLY A 49 -11.88 -13.11 -9.63
CA GLY A 49 -12.10 -14.55 -9.44
C GLY A 49 -10.84 -15.39 -9.26
N VAL A 50 -9.65 -14.84 -9.53
CA VAL A 50 -8.39 -15.52 -9.18
C VAL A 50 -8.17 -15.35 -7.68
N SER A 51 -7.85 -16.44 -6.97
CA SER A 51 -7.51 -16.35 -5.55
C SER A 51 -6.19 -15.57 -5.40
N PRO A 52 -6.09 -14.61 -4.47
CA PRO A 52 -4.81 -13.94 -4.19
C PRO A 52 -3.63 -14.87 -3.88
N ALA A 53 -3.88 -16.07 -3.37
CA ALA A 53 -2.85 -17.11 -3.26
C ALA A 53 -2.30 -17.55 -4.63
N ALA A 54 -3.17 -17.72 -5.64
CA ALA A 54 -2.74 -18.03 -7.01
C ALA A 54 -2.02 -16.86 -7.68
N MET A 55 -2.43 -15.62 -7.41
CA MET A 55 -1.71 -14.43 -7.87
C MET A 55 -0.31 -14.35 -7.27
N ALA A 56 -0.19 -14.58 -5.96
CA ALA A 56 1.10 -14.62 -5.27
C ALA A 56 1.99 -15.75 -5.81
N ALA A 57 1.44 -16.93 -6.07
CA ALA A 57 2.20 -18.05 -6.64
C ALA A 57 2.71 -17.74 -8.06
N ALA A 58 1.88 -17.13 -8.92
CA ALA A 58 2.30 -16.70 -10.25
C ALA A 58 3.40 -15.62 -10.19
N GLN A 59 3.24 -14.63 -9.29
CA GLN A 59 4.23 -13.58 -9.07
C GLN A 59 5.55 -14.17 -8.57
N LEU A 60 5.52 -15.07 -7.59
CA LEU A 60 6.72 -15.75 -7.08
C LEU A 60 7.38 -16.61 -8.15
N GLY A 61 6.60 -17.36 -8.93
CA GLY A 61 7.09 -18.18 -10.04
C GLY A 61 7.79 -17.36 -11.12
N PHE A 62 7.31 -16.13 -11.38
CA PHE A 62 7.96 -15.21 -12.30
C PHE A 62 9.19 -14.53 -11.70
N CYS A 63 9.09 -14.03 -10.46
CA CYS A 63 10.17 -13.26 -9.83
C CYS A 63 11.37 -14.13 -9.42
N LEU A 64 11.15 -15.37 -8.98
CA LEU A 64 12.21 -16.24 -8.47
C LEU A 64 13.33 -16.52 -9.51
N PRO A 65 13.05 -16.91 -10.76
CA PRO A 65 14.11 -17.11 -11.76
C PRO A 65 14.80 -15.81 -12.16
N LEU A 66 14.08 -14.69 -12.28
CA LEU A 66 14.70 -13.38 -12.57
C LEU A 66 15.65 -12.96 -11.46
N LEU A 67 15.21 -13.09 -10.20
CA LEU A 67 16.03 -12.75 -9.04
C LEU A 67 17.24 -13.68 -8.94
N GLY A 68 17.04 -14.98 -9.18
CA GLY A 68 18.12 -15.97 -9.20
C GLY A 68 19.18 -15.65 -10.25
N ALA A 69 18.76 -15.33 -11.48
CA ALA A 69 19.69 -14.93 -12.55
C ALA A 69 20.45 -13.65 -12.19
N TRP A 70 19.78 -12.67 -11.60
CA TRP A 70 20.41 -11.42 -11.17
C TRP A 70 21.41 -11.63 -10.02
N LEU A 71 21.08 -12.47 -9.04
CA LEU A 71 21.98 -12.81 -7.93
C LEU A 71 23.25 -13.55 -8.41
N LEU A 72 23.09 -14.47 -9.37
CA LEU A 72 24.21 -15.18 -9.98
C LEU A 72 25.10 -14.22 -10.78
N TRP A 73 24.51 -13.29 -11.53
CA TRP A 73 25.24 -12.28 -12.29
C TRP A 73 26.05 -11.34 -11.40
N ASN A 74 25.51 -10.95 -10.24
CA ASN A 74 26.16 -10.01 -9.32
C ASN A 74 27.07 -10.68 -8.28
N GLY A 75 27.22 -12.01 -8.31
CA GLY A 75 28.11 -12.74 -7.40
C GLY A 75 27.71 -12.59 -5.92
N ALA A 76 26.44 -12.83 -5.61
CA ALA A 76 25.89 -12.64 -4.26
C ALA A 76 26.70 -13.35 -3.17
N ASP A 77 27.13 -12.59 -2.15
CA ASP A 77 27.77 -13.12 -0.95
C ASP A 77 26.71 -13.41 0.12
N TRP A 78 26.58 -14.69 0.45
CA TRP A 78 25.60 -15.20 1.41
C TRP A 78 26.13 -15.19 2.86
N SER A 79 27.40 -14.88 3.07
CA SER A 79 28.05 -14.95 4.39
C SER A 79 27.55 -13.90 5.38
N GLN A 80 27.09 -12.75 4.88
CA GLN A 80 26.57 -11.63 5.68
C GLN A 80 25.04 -11.63 5.80
N VAL A 81 24.36 -12.65 5.28
CA VAL A 81 22.89 -12.72 5.28
C VAL A 81 22.40 -13.23 6.62
N ASP A 82 21.70 -12.37 7.36
CA ASP A 82 20.95 -12.80 8.54
C ASP A 82 19.58 -13.33 8.13
N TRP A 83 19.50 -14.65 8.04
CA TRP A 83 18.30 -15.39 7.67
C TRP A 83 17.10 -15.16 8.60
N LYS A 84 17.33 -14.67 9.84
CA LYS A 84 16.22 -14.32 10.74
C LYS A 84 15.46 -13.11 10.20
N TYR A 85 16.15 -12.06 9.76
CA TYR A 85 15.50 -10.90 9.15
C TYR A 85 14.87 -11.24 7.82
N VAL A 86 15.49 -12.12 7.03
CA VAL A 86 14.88 -12.62 5.76
C VAL A 86 13.57 -13.35 6.04
N GLY A 87 13.54 -14.25 7.03
CA GLY A 87 12.31 -14.95 7.43
C GLY A 87 11.25 -14.01 8.02
N LEU A 88 11.66 -13.02 8.81
CA LEU A 88 10.76 -12.05 9.43
C LEU A 88 10.13 -11.11 8.39
N LEU A 89 10.93 -10.53 7.50
CA LEU A 89 10.46 -9.65 6.43
C LEU A 89 9.72 -10.42 5.33
N GLY A 90 10.20 -11.61 4.96
CA GLY A 90 9.57 -12.41 3.91
C GLY A 90 8.27 -13.04 4.40
N GLY A 91 8.33 -13.80 5.49
CA GLY A 91 7.20 -14.56 6.02
C GLY A 91 6.26 -13.69 6.83
N LEU A 92 6.74 -13.17 7.97
CA LEU A 92 5.86 -12.49 8.93
C LEU A 92 5.25 -11.22 8.32
N ASN A 93 6.03 -10.35 7.70
CA ASN A 93 5.51 -9.12 7.12
C ASN A 93 4.54 -9.39 5.94
N SER A 94 4.88 -10.28 4.99
CA SER A 94 4.00 -10.58 3.86
C SER A 94 2.71 -11.30 4.27
N ILE A 95 2.81 -12.33 5.12
CA ILE A 95 1.63 -13.09 5.58
C ILE A 95 0.72 -12.19 6.41
N ALA A 96 1.29 -11.41 7.33
CA ALA A 96 0.51 -10.46 8.13
C ALA A 96 -0.21 -9.45 7.23
N GLN A 97 0.49 -8.88 6.25
CA GLN A 97 -0.11 -7.94 5.31
C GLN A 97 -1.27 -8.58 4.52
N TYR A 98 -1.12 -9.82 4.03
CA TYR A 98 -2.19 -10.51 3.30
C TYR A 98 -3.42 -10.76 4.17
N VAL A 99 -3.24 -11.30 5.38
CA VAL A 99 -4.35 -11.56 6.31
C VAL A 99 -5.09 -10.25 6.62
N LEU A 100 -4.35 -9.17 6.90
CA LEU A 100 -4.93 -7.87 7.21
C LEU A 100 -5.65 -7.26 6.01
N LEU A 101 -5.10 -7.40 4.80
CA LEU A 101 -5.70 -6.89 3.57
C LEU A 101 -7.03 -7.58 3.30
N TYR A 102 -7.08 -8.91 3.39
CA TYR A 102 -8.33 -9.65 3.21
C TYR A 102 -9.35 -9.31 4.28
N PHE A 103 -8.92 -9.26 5.54
CA PHE A 103 -9.78 -8.82 6.64
C PHE A 103 -10.36 -7.42 6.36
N ALA A 104 -9.51 -6.47 5.97
CA ALA A 104 -9.90 -5.10 5.67
C ALA A 104 -10.85 -5.01 4.46
N ILE A 105 -10.56 -5.69 3.35
CA ILE A 105 -11.42 -5.68 2.16
C ILE A 105 -12.79 -6.30 2.46
N SER A 106 -12.85 -7.35 3.29
CA SER A 106 -14.11 -8.00 3.66
C SER A 106 -14.95 -7.21 4.69
N HIS A 107 -14.35 -6.32 5.47
CA HIS A 107 -15.03 -5.66 6.61
C HIS A 107 -15.09 -4.13 6.53
N LEU A 108 -14.29 -3.50 5.67
CA LEU A 108 -14.17 -2.04 5.57
C LEU A 108 -14.66 -1.53 4.22
N THR A 109 -15.39 -0.41 4.25
CA THR A 109 -15.75 0.33 3.04
C THR A 109 -14.49 0.93 2.40
N LEU A 110 -14.52 1.20 1.09
CA LEU A 110 -13.41 1.79 0.34
C LEU A 110 -12.91 3.11 0.97
N GLU A 111 -13.82 3.88 1.56
CA GLU A 111 -13.50 5.10 2.29
C GLU A 111 -12.63 4.82 3.53
N ARG A 112 -12.94 3.80 4.32
CA ARG A 112 -12.16 3.41 5.50
C ARG A 112 -10.80 2.81 5.14
N LEU A 113 -10.71 2.07 4.03
CA LEU A 113 -9.43 1.59 3.50
C LEU A 113 -8.49 2.76 3.17
N SER A 114 -9.00 3.82 2.54
CA SER A 114 -8.18 4.99 2.22
C SER A 114 -7.68 5.73 3.47
N ILE A 115 -8.49 5.77 4.53
CA ILE A 115 -8.10 6.30 5.84
C ILE A 115 -6.92 5.52 6.43
N LEU A 116 -6.99 4.18 6.39
CA LEU A 116 -5.91 3.31 6.88
C LEU A 116 -4.60 3.54 6.09
N SER A 117 -4.68 3.74 4.77
CA SER A 117 -3.50 4.04 3.95
C SER A 117 -2.81 5.35 4.33
N PHE A 118 -3.56 6.39 4.71
CA PHE A 118 -2.98 7.64 5.18
C PHE A 118 -2.44 7.56 6.60
N LEU A 119 -2.88 6.58 7.40
CA LEU A 119 -2.33 6.36 8.73
C LEU A 119 -0.93 5.73 8.68
N TYR A 120 -0.61 5.01 7.60
CA TYR A 120 0.66 4.28 7.45
C TYR A 120 1.91 5.16 7.65
N PRO A 121 2.08 6.31 6.97
CA PRO A 121 3.23 7.20 7.19
C PRO A 121 3.38 7.67 8.65
N ILE A 122 2.26 7.87 9.36
CA ILE A 122 2.30 8.26 10.78
C ILE A 122 2.85 7.11 11.62
N THR A 123 2.36 5.88 11.38
CA THR A 123 2.85 4.71 12.12
C THR A 123 4.34 4.45 11.87
N THR A 124 4.80 4.64 10.63
CA THR A 124 6.22 4.51 10.29
C THR A 124 7.06 5.52 11.05
N LEU A 125 6.70 6.81 11.00
CA LEU A 125 7.43 7.86 11.73
C LEU A 125 7.45 7.63 13.24
N LEU A 126 6.34 7.15 13.84
CA LEU A 126 6.32 6.82 15.26
C LEU A 126 7.26 5.68 15.63
N VAL A 127 7.35 4.64 14.78
CA VAL A 127 8.30 3.54 14.96
C VAL A 127 9.73 4.06 14.79
N ASP A 128 9.98 4.92 13.80
CA ASP A 128 11.29 5.51 13.56
C ASP A 128 11.76 6.35 14.77
N MET A 129 10.87 7.15 15.36
CA MET A 129 11.19 7.89 16.59
C MET A 129 11.46 6.96 17.78
N LEU A 130 10.69 5.88 17.94
CA LEU A 130 10.77 5.02 19.12
C LEU A 130 11.99 4.09 19.10
N PHE A 131 12.42 3.66 17.91
CA PHE A 131 13.48 2.65 17.76
C PHE A 131 14.78 3.22 17.19
N TYR A 132 14.75 4.35 16.48
CA TYR A 132 15.91 4.89 15.77
C TYR A 132 16.34 6.27 16.28
N ASP A 133 15.79 6.75 17.41
CA ASP A 133 16.08 8.07 18.02
C ASP A 133 16.05 9.22 16.99
N MET A 134 15.17 9.13 15.99
CA MET A 134 15.06 10.13 14.94
C MET A 134 14.39 11.41 15.46
N GLU A 135 15.03 12.56 15.22
CA GLU A 135 14.45 13.86 15.45
C GLU A 135 13.50 14.23 14.31
N LEU A 136 12.22 14.48 14.63
CA LEU A 136 11.26 14.94 13.63
C LEU A 136 11.56 16.39 13.24
N SER A 137 11.60 16.65 11.94
CA SER A 137 11.57 18.02 11.44
C SER A 137 10.23 18.69 11.70
N ALA A 138 10.25 20.03 11.72
CA ALA A 138 9.05 20.86 11.75
C ALA A 138 8.10 20.53 10.57
N ALA A 139 8.65 20.22 9.39
CA ALA A 139 7.86 19.86 8.22
C ALA A 139 7.10 18.53 8.40
N GLN A 140 7.76 17.51 8.97
CA GLN A 140 7.15 16.21 9.28
C GLN A 140 6.03 16.35 10.31
N THR A 141 6.25 17.16 11.34
CA THR A 141 5.24 17.38 12.40
C THR A 141 3.98 18.04 11.83
N VAL A 142 4.15 19.06 10.96
CA VAL A 142 3.03 19.69 10.26
C VAL A 142 2.35 18.71 9.29
N GLY A 143 3.12 17.90 8.58
CA GLY A 143 2.60 16.84 7.70
C GLY A 143 1.73 15.83 8.46
N ILE A 144 2.21 15.31 9.60
CA ILE A 144 1.45 14.40 10.48
C ILE A 144 0.17 15.06 10.97
N ALA A 145 0.22 16.30 11.45
CA ALA A 145 -0.94 17.03 11.93
C ALA A 145 -2.01 17.19 10.83
N LEU A 146 -1.60 17.53 9.60
CA LEU A 146 -2.50 17.64 8.44
C LEU A 146 -3.15 16.30 8.07
N ILE A 147 -2.40 15.20 8.12
CA ILE A 147 -2.94 13.86 7.87
C ILE A 147 -4.00 13.50 8.93
N LEU A 148 -3.71 13.73 10.22
CA LEU A 148 -4.66 13.46 11.31
C LEU A 148 -5.93 14.31 11.20
N LEU A 149 -5.78 15.60 10.89
CA LEU A 149 -6.92 16.50 10.68
C LEU A 149 -7.77 16.08 9.48
N ALA A 150 -7.13 15.74 8.36
CA ALA A 150 -7.82 15.26 7.17
C ALA A 150 -8.61 13.96 7.46
N ASN A 151 -8.01 13.06 8.23
CA ASN A 151 -8.61 11.78 8.57
C ASN A 151 -9.83 11.93 9.51
N THR A 152 -9.69 12.74 10.57
CA THR A 152 -10.79 13.03 11.50
C THR A 152 -11.95 13.76 10.81
N ALA A 153 -11.68 14.64 9.85
CA ALA A 153 -12.71 15.30 9.05
C ALA A 153 -13.52 14.31 8.18
N ILE A 154 -12.87 13.29 7.62
CA ILE A 154 -13.54 12.25 6.83
C ILE A 154 -14.41 11.37 7.75
N LEU A 155 -13.89 10.96 8.92
CA LEU A 155 -14.65 10.17 9.90
C LEU A 155 -15.89 10.90 10.45
N ARG A 156 -15.88 12.24 10.45
CA ARG A 156 -17.02 13.07 10.90
C ARG A 156 -18.09 13.29 9.83
N ARG A 157 -17.84 12.95 8.55
CA ARG A 157 -18.89 12.99 7.52
C ARG A 157 -19.91 11.90 7.81
N LYS A 158 -21.17 12.27 8.02
CA LYS A 158 -22.28 11.33 8.16
C LYS A 158 -22.35 10.41 6.93
N PRO A 159 -22.66 9.10 7.09
CA PRO A 159 -22.80 8.19 5.98
C PRO A 159 -23.83 8.75 4.99
N GLN A 160 -23.40 9.03 3.76
CA GLN A 160 -24.32 9.46 2.71
C GLN A 160 -25.08 8.22 2.22
N PRO A 161 -26.42 8.23 2.15
CA PRO A 161 -27.19 7.07 1.73
C PRO A 161 -26.76 6.67 0.32
N ASP A 162 -26.37 5.41 0.17
CA ASP A 162 -25.98 4.81 -1.10
C ASP A 162 -27.14 4.93 -2.10
N LYS A 163 -26.91 5.68 -3.18
CA LYS A 163 -27.88 5.86 -4.28
C LYS A 163 -27.93 4.66 -5.24
N GLY A 164 -27.19 3.57 -4.95
CA GLY A 164 -27.16 2.36 -5.78
C GLY A 164 -28.20 1.28 -5.46
N ALA A 165 -28.86 1.31 -4.29
CA ALA A 165 -29.73 0.22 -3.83
C ALA A 165 -31.20 0.27 -4.33
N ARG A 166 -31.54 1.17 -5.28
CA ARG A 166 -32.89 1.27 -5.88
C ARG A 166 -32.87 0.97 -7.38
N ALA A 167 -32.40 -0.21 -7.77
CA ALA A 167 -32.64 -0.77 -9.09
C ALA A 167 -32.51 -2.30 -9.05
N GLY A 168 -33.44 -2.95 -8.35
CA GLY A 168 -33.58 -4.41 -8.31
C GLY A 168 -34.96 -4.74 -7.79
N SER A 169 -35.93 -4.79 -8.69
CA SER A 169 -37.36 -5.01 -8.44
C SER A 169 -37.65 -6.33 -7.69
N PRO A 170 -38.73 -6.40 -6.89
CA PRO A 170 -39.17 -7.62 -6.23
C PRO A 170 -40.10 -8.43 -7.13
N THR A 171 -39.60 -9.50 -7.75
CA THR A 171 -40.48 -10.48 -8.41
C THR A 171 -39.82 -11.86 -8.47
N GLY A 172 -40.44 -12.88 -7.87
CA GLY A 172 -40.02 -14.27 -8.05
C GLY A 172 -40.16 -15.23 -6.87
N ARG A 173 -40.98 -14.95 -5.84
CA ARG A 173 -41.56 -16.03 -5.02
C ARG A 173 -42.81 -16.52 -5.76
N GLN A 174 -42.69 -17.62 -6.49
CA GLN A 174 -43.74 -18.59 -6.86
C GLN A 174 -43.25 -19.41 -8.05
N ALA A 175 -42.92 -20.69 -7.82
CA ALA A 175 -42.97 -21.84 -8.76
C ALA A 175 -41.99 -22.94 -8.35
N ILE A 176 -42.17 -23.53 -7.15
CA ILE A 176 -41.78 -24.94 -6.91
C ILE A 176 -42.84 -25.52 -5.97
N ALA A 177 -44.04 -25.73 -6.52
CA ALA A 177 -45.07 -26.59 -5.97
C ALA A 177 -46.01 -26.89 -7.12
N GLU A 178 -45.63 -27.88 -7.94
CA GLU A 178 -46.49 -28.82 -8.65
C GLU A 178 -45.62 -29.87 -9.34
#